data_AF-A0A2N5KPB3-F1
#
_entry.id   AF-A0A2N5KPB3-F1
#
_cell.length_a   1.000
_cell.length_b   1.000
_cell.length_c   1.000
_cell.angle_alpha   90.00
_cell.angle_beta   90.00
_cell.angle_gamma   90.00
#
_symmetry.space_group_name_H-M   'P 1'
#
loop_
_entity.id
_entity.type
_entity.pdbx_description
1 polymer ?
#
loop_
_entity_poly.entity_id
_entity_poly.type
_entity_poly.pdbx_seq_one_letter_code
_entity_poly.pdbx_strand_id
1 'polypeptide(L)'
;MEKRKLPQHLVRNAGVFYVCYRLPQMGWNATPMTRYAKGPNVFINGKGAERTLRLKVRSLSKRAPVPLGTDSRIDADWVVVCIEVGAVAGKPFLEPR
;
A
#
# COMPACT_ATOMS: atom_id res chain seq x y z
N MET A 1 -7.64 6.02 25.43
CA MET A 1 -6.30 5.84 24.85
C MET A 1 -6.25 6.58 23.52
N GLU A 2 -5.46 7.65 23.42
CA GLU A 2 -5.45 8.51 22.24
C GLU A 2 -4.81 7.77 21.05
N LYS A 3 -5.56 7.56 19.97
CA LYS A 3 -5.04 6.94 18.75
C LYS A 3 -4.09 7.94 18.08
N ARG A 4 -2.77 7.77 18.24
CA ARG A 4 -1.78 8.57 17.51
C ARG A 4 -2.05 8.47 16.01
N LYS A 5 -2.29 9.61 15.37
CA LYS A 5 -2.51 9.70 13.93
C LYS A 5 -1.17 9.61 13.22
N LEU A 6 -1.03 8.65 12.30
CA LEU A 6 0.17 8.55 11.47
C LEU A 6 0.21 9.71 10.45
N PRO A 7 1.40 10.28 10.18
CA PRO A 7 1.64 11.09 9.00
C PRO A 7 1.15 10.40 7.73
N GLN A 8 0.63 11.16 6.77
CA GLN A 8 0.00 10.60 5.56
C GLN A 8 0.96 9.71 4.76
N HIS A 9 2.24 10.06 4.67
CA HIS A 9 3.23 9.23 3.98
C HIS A 9 3.42 7.87 4.67
N LEU A 10 3.38 7.80 6.01
CA LEU A 10 3.45 6.53 6.75
C LEU A 10 2.18 5.69 6.56
N VAL A 11 1.00 6.32 6.52
CA VAL A 11 -0.27 5.63 6.18
C VAL A 11 -0.17 4.99 4.79
N ARG A 12 0.35 5.74 3.81
CA ARG A 12 0.57 5.23 2.44
C ARG A 12 1.53 4.04 2.44
N ASN A 13 2.69 4.18 3.07
CA ASN A 13 3.72 3.13 3.14
C ASN A 13 3.19 1.88 3.84
N ALA A 14 2.53 2.04 4.98
CA ALA A 14 1.96 0.94 5.74
C ALA A 14 1.00 0.10 4.89
N GLY A 15 0.11 0.73 4.12
CA GLY A 15 -0.77 -0.02 3.21
C GLY A 15 -0.04 -0.72 2.07
N VAL A 16 1.01 -0.12 1.48
CA VAL A 16 1.84 -0.78 0.46
C VAL A 16 2.51 -2.03 1.03
N PHE A 17 3.15 -1.92 2.19
CA PHE A 17 3.83 -3.05 2.82
C PHE A 17 2.85 -4.11 3.32
N TYR A 18 1.67 -3.73 3.81
CA TYR A 18 0.61 -4.67 4.14
C TYR A 18 0.18 -5.49 2.91
N VAL A 19 -0.05 -4.83 1.78
CA VAL A 19 -0.39 -5.50 0.51
C VAL A 19 0.73 -6.47 0.10
N CYS A 20 1.99 -6.03 0.13
CA CYS A 20 3.13 -6.89 -0.15
C CYS A 20 3.27 -8.08 0.82
N TYR A 21 2.81 -7.95 2.07
CA TYR A 21 2.77 -9.05 3.04
C TYR A 21 1.63 -10.05 2.73
N ARG A 22 0.46 -9.56 2.30
CA ARG A 22 -0.72 -10.40 2.03
C ARG A 22 -0.62 -11.19 0.72
N LEU A 23 -0.02 -10.63 -0.31
CA LEU A 23 0.02 -11.24 -1.65
C LEU A 23 0.79 -12.57 -1.71
N PRO A 24 1.96 -12.73 -1.04
CA PRO A 24 2.64 -14.02 -0.95
C PRO A 24 1.78 -15.12 -0.31
N GLN A 25 0.92 -14.77 0.65
CA GLN A 25 -0.01 -15.71 1.27
C GLN A 25 -1.08 -16.23 0.29
N MET A 26 -1.27 -15.54 -0.84
CA MET A 26 -2.16 -15.92 -1.93
C MET A 26 -1.39 -16.51 -3.14
N GLY A 27 -0.09 -16.77 -3.00
CA GLY A 27 0.75 -17.35 -4.05
C GLY A 27 1.31 -16.36 -5.07
N TRP A 28 1.29 -15.05 -4.78
CA TRP A 28 1.85 -14.01 -5.65
C TRP A 28 3.15 -13.46 -5.04
N ASN A 29 4.24 -13.37 -5.82
CA ASN A 29 5.37 -12.56 -5.35
C ASN A 29 5.03 -11.09 -5.55
N ALA A 30 5.50 -10.23 -4.64
CA ALA A 30 5.20 -8.81 -4.65
C ALA A 30 6.47 -7.98 -4.46
N THR A 31 6.67 -6.97 -5.30
CA THR A 31 7.79 -6.04 -5.23
C THR A 31 7.27 -4.61 -5.04
N PRO A 32 7.55 -3.94 -3.90
CA PRO A 32 7.15 -2.56 -3.68
C PRO A 32 8.04 -1.60 -4.47
N MET A 33 7.46 -0.50 -4.95
CA MET A 33 8.19 0.56 -5.65
C MET A 33 8.55 1.72 -4.71
N THR A 34 9.81 2.15 -4.76
CA THR A 34 10.35 3.23 -3.91
C THR A 34 9.91 4.64 -4.35
N ARG A 35 9.35 4.80 -5.55
CA ARG A 35 9.02 6.11 -6.14
C ARG A 35 7.54 6.47 -5.87
N TYR A 36 7.31 7.31 -4.87
CA TYR A 36 5.98 7.61 -4.32
C TYR A 36 5.05 8.50 -5.18
N ALA A 37 5.46 8.94 -6.37
CA ALA A 37 4.73 9.98 -7.12
C ALA A 37 4.29 9.61 -8.55
N LYS A 38 4.93 8.64 -9.22
CA LYS A 38 4.59 8.25 -10.60
C LYS A 38 4.66 6.74 -10.74
N GLY A 39 3.68 6.13 -11.40
CA GLY A 39 3.65 4.68 -11.60
C GLY A 39 2.86 3.88 -10.56
N PRO A 40 2.81 2.55 -10.75
CA PRO A 40 2.24 1.62 -9.79
C PRO A 40 3.04 1.57 -8.49
N ASN A 41 2.36 1.18 -7.41
CA ASN A 41 2.97 1.05 -6.09
C ASN A 41 3.61 -0.32 -5.87
N VAL A 42 3.05 -1.37 -6.46
CA VAL A 42 3.52 -2.75 -6.31
C VAL A 42 3.45 -3.44 -7.66
N PHE A 43 4.46 -4.24 -7.98
CA PHE A 43 4.39 -5.22 -9.07
C PHE A 43 4.17 -6.60 -8.48
N ILE A 44 3.32 -7.41 -9.10
CA ILE A 44 3.11 -8.81 -8.71
C ILE A 44 3.33 -9.74 -9.89
N ASN A 45 3.77 -10.96 -9.59
CA ASN A 45 3.84 -12.05 -10.56
C ASN A 45 3.31 -13.36 -9.96
N GLY A 46 2.67 -14.16 -10.81
CA GLY A 46 2.09 -15.46 -10.43
C GLY A 46 3.09 -16.60 -10.57
N LYS A 47 2.65 -17.82 -10.25
CA LYS A 47 3.44 -19.05 -10.45
C LYS A 47 3.75 -19.20 -11.95
N GLY A 48 5.03 -19.15 -12.31
CA GLY A 48 5.51 -19.18 -13.70
C GLY A 48 6.01 -17.83 -14.25
N ALA A 49 5.80 -16.72 -13.51
CA ALA A 49 6.31 -15.38 -13.84
C ALA A 49 5.97 -14.84 -15.26
N GLU A 50 5.06 -15.48 -15.99
CA GLU A 50 4.75 -15.13 -17.38
C GLU A 50 4.08 -13.76 -17.53
N ARG A 51 3.43 -13.28 -16.47
CA ARG A 51 2.76 -11.97 -16.47
C ARG A 51 3.04 -11.23 -15.18
N THR A 52 3.51 -10.00 -15.35
CA THR A 52 3.67 -9.02 -14.28
C THR A 52 2.45 -8.10 -14.28
N LEU A 53 1.74 -8.03 -13.16
CA LEU A 53 0.65 -7.09 -12.97
C LEU A 53 1.10 -5.91 -12.10
N ARG A 54 0.53 -4.75 -12.36
CA ARG A 54 0.79 -3.47 -11.73
C ARG A 54 -0.35 -3.14 -10.78
N LEU A 55 -0.05 -2.89 -9.52
CA LEU A 55 -1.04 -2.51 -8.51
C LEU A 55 -0.84 -1.06 -8.09
N LYS A 56 -1.93 -0.30 -8.05
CA LYS A 56 -1.99 1.00 -7.38
C LYS A 56 -2.58 0.80 -5.99
N VAL A 57 -1.81 1.13 -4.95
CA VAL A 57 -2.29 1.04 -3.57
C VAL A 57 -2.75 2.41 -3.09
N ARG A 58 -3.93 2.45 -2.47
CA ARG A 58 -4.50 3.63 -1.83
C ARG A 58 -4.83 3.32 -0.39
N SER A 59 -4.14 4.01 0.52
CA SER A 59 -4.25 3.77 1.95
C SER A 59 -4.93 4.94 2.65
N LEU A 60 -5.94 4.66 3.44
CA LEU A 60 -6.74 5.63 4.18
C LEU A 60 -6.79 5.24 5.66
N SER A 61 -6.70 6.22 6.55
CA SER A 61 -6.78 5.98 8.00
C SER A 61 -8.21 5.76 8.51
N LYS A 62 -9.21 5.97 7.65
CA LYS A 62 -10.64 5.86 7.94
C LYS A 62 -11.40 5.52 6.66
N ARG A 63 -12.66 5.13 6.79
CA ARG A 63 -13.55 4.99 5.63
C ARG A 63 -13.84 6.37 5.05
N ALA A 64 -13.34 6.62 3.84
CA ALA A 64 -13.45 7.90 3.15
C ALA A 64 -13.39 7.68 1.63
N PRO A 65 -13.82 8.65 0.80
CA PRO A 65 -13.62 8.60 -0.64
C PRO A 65 -12.16 8.36 -0.99
N VAL A 66 -11.91 7.42 -1.93
CA VAL A 66 -10.56 7.05 -2.35
C VAL A 66 -10.05 8.09 -3.35
N PRO A 67 -8.91 8.76 -3.09
CA PRO A 67 -8.36 9.73 -4.02
C PRO A 67 -7.74 9.00 -5.22
N LEU A 68 -8.51 8.88 -6.30
CA LEU A 68 -8.05 8.35 -7.58
C LEU A 68 -7.43 9.43 -8.47
N GLY A 69 -7.72 10.71 -8.19
CA GLY A 69 -7.31 11.84 -9.00
C GLY A 69 -8.40 12.24 -10.00
N THR A 70 -8.09 13.21 -10.86
CA THR A 70 -8.99 13.68 -11.92
C THR A 70 -8.74 13.01 -13.26
N ASP A 71 -7.58 12.35 -13.42
CA ASP A 71 -7.29 11.54 -14.60
C ASP A 71 -8.06 10.21 -14.51
N SER A 72 -8.84 9.91 -15.55
CA SER A 72 -9.54 8.64 -15.67
C SER A 72 -8.59 7.46 -15.92
N ARG A 73 -7.37 7.74 -16.37
CA ARG A 73 -6.34 6.73 -16.61
C ARG A 73 -5.60 6.42 -15.31
N ILE A 74 -5.88 5.24 -14.76
CA ILE A 74 -5.12 4.70 -13.65
C ILE A 74 -3.93 3.94 -14.23
N ASP A 75 -2.71 4.41 -13.94
CA ASP A 75 -1.47 3.72 -14.34
C ASP A 75 -1.18 2.49 -13.45
N ALA A 76 -2.08 1.52 -13.53
CA ALA A 76 -2.03 0.20 -12.90
C ALA A 76 -3.10 -0.72 -13.50
N ASP A 77 -2.89 -2.02 -13.40
CA ASP A 77 -3.86 -3.02 -13.84
C ASP A 77 -4.96 -3.20 -12.77
N TRP A 78 -4.64 -2.95 -11.49
CA TRP A 78 -5.59 -3.01 -10.38
C TRP A 78 -5.38 -1.88 -9.37
N VAL A 79 -6.47 -1.47 -8.71
CA VAL A 79 -6.44 -0.60 -7.53
C VAL A 79 -6.74 -1.42 -6.28
N VAL A 80 -5.85 -1.37 -5.31
CA VAL A 80 -6.04 -1.98 -3.99
C VAL A 80 -6.24 -0.86 -2.97
N VAL A 81 -7.35 -0.93 -2.23
CA VAL A 81 -7.69 0.07 -1.21
C VAL A 81 -7.51 -0.54 0.17
N CYS A 82 -6.63 0.07 0.96
CA CYS A 82 -6.45 -0.27 2.37
C CYS A 82 -7.15 0.80 3.22
N ILE A 83 -8.15 0.42 3.99
CA ILE A 83 -8.86 1.31 4.92
C ILE A 83 -8.41 1.05 6.36
N GLU A 84 -8.74 1.99 7.25
CA GLU A 84 -8.43 1.90 8.69
C GLU A 84 -6.94 1.70 9.00
N VAL A 85 -6.06 2.20 8.12
CA VAL A 85 -4.61 2.14 8.30
C VAL A 85 -4.18 3.14 9.37
N GLY A 86 -3.75 2.64 10.53
CA GLY A 86 -3.39 3.46 11.68
C GLY A 86 -2.18 2.92 12.43
N ALA A 87 -1.74 3.67 13.44
CA ALA A 87 -0.74 3.20 14.38
C ALA A 87 -1.36 2.18 15.34
N VAL A 88 -0.61 1.12 15.67
CA VAL A 88 -0.91 0.29 16.83
C VAL A 88 -0.55 1.08 18.08
N ALA A 89 -1.36 0.97 19.13
CA ALA A 89 -1.04 1.55 20.43
C ALA A 89 0.19 0.82 21.01
N GLY A 90 1.33 1.50 21.06
CA GLY A 90 2.60 0.94 21.55
C GLY A 90 3.78 1.86 21.24
N LYS A 91 4.91 1.67 21.92
CA LYS A 91 6.15 2.35 21.57
C LYS A 91 6.64 1.89 20.19
N PRO A 92 7.28 2.76 19.38
CA PRO A 92 7.93 2.33 18.15
C PRO A 92 8.89 1.16 18.43
N PHE A 93 8.89 0.15 17.55
CA PHE A 93 9.78 -1.02 17.69
C PHE A 93 11.26 -0.63 17.57
N LEU A 94 11.55 0.46 16.85
CA LEU A 94 12.89 1.04 16.70
C LEU A 94 12.84 2.49 17.15
N GLU A 95 13.56 2.82 18.22
CA GLU A 95 13.87 4.21 18.55
C GLU A 95 15.06 4.65 17.69
N PRO A 96 15.02 5.85 17.08
CA PRO A 96 16.19 6.39 16.40
C PRO A 96 17.31 6.53 17.44
N ARG A 97 18.49 5.96 17.12
CA ARG A 97 19.71 6.20 17.88
C ARG A 97 20.19 7.63 17.70
#